data_AF-A0A147HCB1-F1
#
_entry.id   AF-A0A147HCB1-F1
#
_cell.length_a   1.000
_cell.length_b   1.000
_cell.length_c   1.000
_cell.angle_alpha   90.00
_cell.angle_beta   90.00
_cell.angle_gamma   90.00
#
_symmetry.space_group_name_H-M   'P 1'
#
loop_
_entity.id
_entity.type
_entity.pdbx_description
1 polymer ?
#
loop_
_entity_poly.entity_id
_entity_poly.type
_entity_poly.pdbx_seq_one_letter_code
_entity_poly.pdbx_strand_id
1 'polypeptide(L)'
;MVENGADAGRLRLDDGRLLDADAQTYLPPVNPSKIIAVHISYSSRSMETRNKPKPTETPTYFTKPPTSLNGHKGQILKPADCQYLNYEGEYAVVIGRTCRNVTPDEAWDHIEGFCPALDMGLQDFRDTDQGSMLRVKGADTLLPIGPGIVRGVDLFAQTLRTFVDGRVVQEAHIGDETIWGPHYVIADIARHITLVPGDVILMGTPCHSRSIDAGRVVACEITGIGRVEGTVVAIDPPRASALGVGHAPTDSPEVRRVALGFDERVPAHLKANLRAAHRV
;
A
#
# COMPACT_ATOMS: atom_id res chain seq x y z
N MET A 1 -3.17 19.37 0.94
CA MET A 1 -3.23 20.25 2.12
C MET A 1 -2.34 21.45 1.85
N VAL A 2 -2.72 22.65 2.30
CA VAL A 2 -1.84 23.83 2.19
C VAL A 2 -0.75 23.71 3.26
N GLU A 3 0.51 23.76 2.85
CA GLU A 3 1.64 23.52 3.75
C GLU A 3 2.12 24.79 4.47
N ASN A 4 1.95 25.96 3.85
CA ASN A 4 2.56 27.21 4.31
C ASN A 4 1.57 28.39 4.26
N GLY A 5 1.84 29.41 5.08
CA GLY A 5 1.07 30.66 5.10
C GLY A 5 -0.16 30.61 6.02
N ALA A 6 -1.03 31.61 5.89
CA ALA A 6 -2.20 31.78 6.76
C ALA A 6 -3.23 30.64 6.67
N ASP A 7 -3.23 29.91 5.56
CA ASP A 7 -4.13 28.77 5.32
C ASP A 7 -3.47 27.41 5.57
N ALA A 8 -2.26 27.37 6.16
CA ALA A 8 -1.57 26.13 6.47
C ALA A 8 -2.47 25.17 7.28
N GLY A 9 -2.49 23.90 6.89
CA GLY A 9 -3.36 22.87 7.48
C GLY A 9 -4.76 22.77 6.85
N ARG A 10 -5.18 23.72 6.00
CA ARG A 10 -6.47 23.65 5.30
C ARG A 10 -6.40 22.81 4.02
N LEU A 11 -7.53 22.24 3.62
CA LEU A 11 -7.67 21.62 2.30
C LEU A 11 -8.05 22.68 1.28
N ARG A 12 -7.26 22.81 0.22
CA ARG A 12 -7.62 23.60 -0.95
C ARG A 12 -8.13 22.67 -2.05
N LEU A 13 -9.37 22.88 -2.48
CA LEU A 13 -9.97 22.15 -3.60
C LEU A 13 -9.57 22.77 -4.94
N ASP A 14 -9.82 22.05 -6.03
CA ASP A 14 -9.51 22.51 -7.39
C ASP A 14 -10.28 23.78 -7.78
N ASP A 15 -11.45 24.01 -7.17
CA ASP A 15 -12.25 25.24 -7.34
C ASP A 15 -11.81 26.40 -6.43
N GLY A 16 -10.71 26.23 -5.68
CA GLY A 16 -10.13 27.24 -4.80
C GLY A 16 -10.77 27.33 -3.41
N ARG A 17 -11.83 26.57 -3.11
CA ARG A 17 -12.41 26.55 -1.76
C ARG A 17 -11.40 26.02 -0.75
N LEU A 18 -11.47 26.57 0.46
CA LEU A 18 -10.65 26.18 1.60
C LEU A 18 -11.52 25.55 2.70
N LEU A 19 -11.26 24.29 3.01
CA LEU A 19 -11.95 23.53 4.05
C LEU A 19 -11.03 23.27 5.23
N ASP A 20 -11.62 23.19 6.43
CA ASP A 20 -10.93 22.66 7.59
C ASP A 20 -10.72 21.15 7.40
N ALA A 21 -9.45 20.72 7.37
CA ALA A 21 -9.06 19.34 7.15
C ALA A 21 -9.60 18.38 8.23
N ASP A 22 -9.70 18.84 9.48
CA ASP A 22 -10.12 17.98 10.58
C ASP A 22 -11.64 17.80 10.67
N ALA A 23 -12.40 18.69 10.03
CA ALA A 23 -13.85 18.63 9.96
C ALA A 23 -14.38 17.84 8.75
N GLN A 24 -13.52 17.25 7.91
CA GLN A 24 -13.94 16.52 6.71
C GLN A 24 -13.97 15.01 6.89
N THR A 25 -14.90 14.36 6.19
CA THR A 25 -14.82 12.93 5.88
C THR A 25 -14.09 12.77 4.56
N TYR A 26 -12.96 12.05 4.57
CA TYR A 26 -12.18 11.80 3.36
C TYR A 26 -12.69 10.55 2.66
N LEU A 27 -12.93 10.68 1.35
CA LEU A 27 -13.18 9.54 0.47
C LEU A 27 -11.87 9.13 -0.20
N PRO A 28 -11.76 7.89 -0.70
CA PRO A 28 -10.73 7.55 -1.67
C PRO A 28 -10.77 8.54 -2.84
N PRO A 29 -9.63 8.98 -3.38
CA PRO A 29 -9.61 10.03 -4.40
C PRO A 29 -10.03 9.55 -5.79
N VAL A 30 -10.34 8.25 -5.94
CA VAL A 30 -10.62 7.57 -7.21
C VAL A 30 -11.67 6.48 -7.02
N ASN A 31 -12.40 6.16 -8.09
CA ASN A 31 -13.31 5.01 -8.18
C ASN A 31 -12.86 4.07 -9.33
N PRO A 32 -11.88 3.19 -9.08
CA PRO A 32 -11.24 2.35 -10.10
C PRO A 32 -12.16 1.25 -10.62
N SER A 33 -12.00 0.88 -11.90
CA SER A 33 -12.59 -0.38 -12.39
C SER A 33 -11.83 -1.60 -11.82
N LYS A 34 -10.53 -1.43 -11.58
CA LYS A 34 -9.64 -2.44 -11.01
C LYS A 34 -8.46 -1.83 -10.27
N ILE A 35 -7.96 -2.56 -9.28
CA ILE A 35 -6.73 -2.26 -8.55
C ILE A 35 -5.76 -3.41 -8.80
N ILE A 36 -4.61 -3.11 -9.38
CA ILE A 36 -3.53 -4.06 -9.65
C ILE A 36 -2.39 -3.73 -8.70
N ALA A 37 -1.71 -4.73 -8.17
CA ALA A 37 -0.58 -4.53 -7.27
C ALA A 37 0.62 -5.37 -7.71
N VAL A 38 1.81 -4.79 -7.59
CA VAL A 38 3.07 -5.45 -7.98
C VAL A 38 3.62 -6.21 -6.79
N HIS A 39 3.91 -7.51 -6.97
CA HIS A 39 4.60 -8.28 -5.95
C HIS A 39 6.07 -7.88 -5.85
N ILE A 40 6.52 -7.52 -4.64
CA ILE A 40 7.94 -7.37 -4.26
C ILE A 40 8.74 -6.55 -5.28
N SER A 41 8.47 -5.25 -5.33
CA SER A 41 9.07 -4.27 -6.24
C SER A 41 10.11 -3.35 -5.58
N TYR A 42 10.42 -3.55 -4.29
CA TYR A 42 11.50 -2.86 -3.60
C TYR A 42 12.67 -3.82 -3.33
N SER A 43 13.89 -3.35 -3.57
CA SER A 43 15.12 -4.13 -3.35
C SER A 43 15.23 -4.60 -1.89
N SER A 44 14.89 -3.76 -0.91
CA SER A 44 14.89 -4.12 0.51
C SER A 44 13.88 -5.21 0.86
N ARG A 45 12.66 -5.14 0.33
CA ARG A 45 11.63 -6.18 0.52
C ARG A 45 12.05 -7.50 -0.13
N SER A 46 12.71 -7.44 -1.29
CA SER A 46 13.29 -8.61 -1.95
C SER A 46 14.36 -9.29 -1.08
N MET A 47 15.27 -8.50 -0.49
CA MET A 47 16.28 -8.99 0.45
C MET A 47 15.65 -9.69 1.66
N GLU A 48 14.62 -9.09 2.27
CA GLU A 48 13.93 -9.66 3.42
C GLU A 48 13.22 -10.99 3.09
N THR A 49 12.45 -11.02 2.01
CA THR A 49 11.44 -12.08 1.80
C THR A 49 11.95 -13.30 1.03
N ARG A 50 12.99 -13.15 0.21
CA ARG A 50 13.44 -14.20 -0.73
C ARG A 50 14.69 -14.91 -0.25
N ASN A 51 14.75 -16.22 -0.45
CA ASN A 51 15.94 -17.03 -0.12
C ASN A 51 17.16 -16.66 -0.98
N LYS A 52 16.92 -16.17 -2.20
CA LYS A 52 17.95 -15.54 -3.03
C LYS A 52 17.62 -14.04 -3.10
N PRO A 53 18.56 -13.12 -2.78
CA PRO A 53 18.33 -11.68 -2.75
C PRO A 53 18.32 -11.08 -4.16
N LYS A 54 17.72 -11.77 -5.13
CA LYS A 54 17.51 -11.27 -6.48
C LYS A 54 16.01 -11.14 -6.72
N PRO A 55 15.54 -9.97 -7.19
CA PRO A 55 14.21 -9.83 -7.75
C PRO A 55 13.90 -10.92 -8.78
N THR A 56 12.63 -11.16 -9.06
CA THR A 56 12.27 -11.91 -10.27
C THR A 56 12.80 -11.17 -11.50
N GLU A 57 12.99 -11.88 -12.62
CA GLU A 57 13.43 -11.22 -13.86
C GLU A 57 12.38 -10.23 -14.38
N THR A 58 11.10 -10.54 -14.15
CA THR A 58 9.95 -9.71 -14.50
C THR A 58 9.03 -9.52 -13.29
N PRO A 59 8.22 -8.46 -13.26
CA PRO A 59 7.21 -8.27 -12.22
C PRO A 59 6.15 -9.38 -12.27
N THR A 60 5.52 -9.60 -11.12
CA THR A 60 4.32 -10.43 -11.02
C THR A 60 3.25 -9.60 -10.32
N TYR A 61 1.98 -9.91 -10.58
CA TYR A 61 0.87 -9.05 -10.18
C TYR A 61 -0.23 -9.84 -9.48
N PHE A 62 -0.95 -9.15 -8.61
CA PHE A 62 -2.24 -9.58 -8.07
C PHE A 62 -3.24 -8.43 -8.18
N THR A 63 -4.49 -8.70 -7.81
CA THR A 63 -5.55 -7.69 -7.81
C THR A 63 -6.15 -7.54 -6.43
N LYS A 64 -6.62 -6.33 -6.13
CA LYS A 64 -7.50 -6.07 -4.99
C LYS A 64 -8.90 -5.72 -5.51
N PRO A 65 -9.97 -6.19 -4.87
CA PRO A 65 -11.32 -5.72 -5.16
C PRO A 65 -11.44 -4.21 -4.88
N PRO A 66 -12.18 -3.44 -5.68
CA PRO A 66 -12.48 -2.04 -5.39
C PRO A 66 -13.14 -1.81 -4.02
N THR A 67 -13.85 -2.81 -3.47
CA THR A 67 -14.46 -2.73 -2.12
C THR A 67 -13.43 -2.65 -0.99
N SER A 68 -12.16 -2.96 -1.25
CA SER A 68 -11.08 -2.77 -0.28
C SER A 68 -10.71 -1.31 -0.02
N LEU A 69 -11.10 -0.39 -0.93
CA LEU A 69 -10.76 1.03 -0.84
C LEU A 69 -11.24 1.65 0.48
N ASN A 70 -10.39 2.51 1.02
CA ASN A 70 -10.65 3.24 2.26
C ASN A 70 -10.05 4.64 2.16
N GLY A 71 -10.71 5.61 2.79
CA GLY A 71 -10.26 7.00 2.82
C GLY A 71 -9.22 7.27 3.91
N HIS A 72 -8.58 8.43 3.82
CA HIS A 72 -7.74 8.94 4.90
C HIS A 72 -8.55 9.10 6.20
N LYS A 73 -7.94 8.79 7.35
CA LYS A 73 -8.56 8.72 8.68
C LYS A 73 -9.68 7.66 8.81
N GLY A 74 -9.80 6.75 7.83
CA GLY A 74 -10.75 5.65 7.86
C GLY A 74 -10.42 4.57 8.90
N GLN A 75 -11.40 3.70 9.18
CA GLN A 75 -11.21 2.51 10.01
C GLN A 75 -10.71 1.35 9.15
N ILE A 76 -9.67 0.65 9.60
CA ILE A 76 -9.14 -0.57 8.99
C ILE A 76 -9.61 -1.74 9.84
N LEU A 77 -10.49 -2.57 9.31
CA LEU A 77 -11.16 -3.61 10.08
C LEU A 77 -10.33 -4.89 10.15
N LYS A 78 -9.95 -5.30 11.36
CA LYS A 78 -9.25 -6.55 11.66
C LYS A 78 -10.24 -7.55 12.26
N PRO A 79 -10.62 -8.64 11.55
CA PRO A 79 -11.40 -9.71 12.15
C PRO A 79 -10.70 -10.31 13.36
N ALA A 80 -11.44 -10.55 14.45
CA ALA A 80 -10.87 -11.06 15.70
C ALA A 80 -10.32 -12.50 15.60
N ASP A 81 -10.70 -13.25 14.56
CA ASP A 81 -10.15 -14.57 14.24
C ASP A 81 -8.86 -14.51 13.39
N CYS A 82 -8.42 -13.32 12.97
CA CYS A 82 -7.17 -13.12 12.25
C CYS A 82 -6.07 -12.54 13.17
N GLN A 83 -4.91 -13.19 13.18
CA GLN A 83 -3.75 -12.81 13.98
C GLN A 83 -2.87 -11.79 13.26
N TYR A 84 -2.71 -11.94 11.94
CA TYR A 84 -1.67 -11.27 11.16
C TYR A 84 -2.24 -10.27 10.16
N LEU A 85 -2.58 -9.06 10.63
CA LEU A 85 -2.89 -7.93 9.76
C LEU A 85 -1.61 -7.14 9.51
N ASN A 86 -0.97 -7.32 8.36
CA ASN A 86 0.26 -6.62 8.02
C ASN A 86 0.00 -5.26 7.36
N TYR A 87 0.80 -4.27 7.73
CA TYR A 87 0.91 -3.02 6.96
C TYR A 87 1.93 -3.15 5.83
N GLU A 88 1.67 -2.48 4.71
CA GLU A 88 2.60 -2.33 3.58
C GLU A 88 2.39 -0.92 3.02
N GLY A 89 3.30 0.03 3.33
CA GLY A 89 3.22 1.38 2.79
C GLY A 89 3.71 1.42 1.36
N GLU A 90 2.89 1.96 0.46
CA GLU A 90 3.16 2.00 -0.98
C GLU A 90 2.86 3.38 -1.57
N TYR A 91 3.41 3.64 -2.75
CA TYR A 91 2.89 4.67 -3.63
C TYR A 91 1.94 4.03 -4.65
N ALA A 92 0.81 4.68 -4.88
CA ALA A 92 -0.18 4.30 -5.87
C ALA A 92 -0.07 5.21 -7.10
N VAL A 93 -0.13 4.59 -8.27
CA VAL A 93 -0.22 5.26 -9.56
C VAL A 93 -1.67 5.24 -10.01
N VAL A 94 -2.24 6.41 -10.29
CA VAL A 94 -3.60 6.52 -10.83
C VAL A 94 -3.52 6.73 -12.34
N ILE A 95 -4.28 5.95 -13.10
CA ILE A 95 -4.39 6.10 -14.55
C ILE A 95 -5.39 7.22 -14.89
N GLY A 96 -5.00 8.16 -15.74
CA GLY A 96 -5.83 9.30 -16.16
C GLY A 96 -6.39 9.16 -17.57
N ARG A 97 -5.74 8.34 -18.42
CA ARG A 97 -6.15 8.11 -19.80
C ARG A 97 -6.11 6.62 -20.14
N THR A 98 -7.06 6.16 -20.96
CA THR A 98 -7.07 4.78 -21.46
C THR A 98 -5.72 4.42 -22.04
N CYS A 99 -5.11 3.35 -21.54
CA CYS A 99 -3.77 2.91 -21.87
C CYS A 99 -3.80 1.45 -22.33
N ARG A 100 -3.34 1.20 -23.56
CA ARG A 100 -3.26 -0.13 -24.17
C ARG A 100 -2.14 -0.14 -25.21
N ASN A 101 -1.29 -1.16 -25.14
CA ASN A 101 -0.19 -1.39 -26.08
C ASN A 101 0.74 -0.18 -26.24
N VAL A 102 1.14 0.40 -25.12
CA VAL A 102 2.05 1.55 -25.06
C VAL A 102 3.48 1.10 -24.74
N THR A 103 4.45 1.92 -25.15
CA THR A 103 5.85 1.80 -24.73
C THR A 103 6.04 2.38 -23.31
N PRO A 104 7.17 2.09 -22.64
CA PRO A 104 7.48 2.70 -21.35
C PRO A 104 7.56 4.23 -21.39
N ASP A 105 8.08 4.81 -22.47
CA ASP A 105 8.17 6.28 -22.61
C ASP A 105 6.78 6.91 -22.72
N GLU A 106 5.87 6.30 -23.48
CA GLU A 106 4.48 6.74 -23.62
C GLU A 106 3.68 6.55 -22.31
N ALA A 107 4.04 5.59 -21.45
CA ALA A 107 3.26 5.25 -20.26
C ALA A 107 3.06 6.45 -19.30
N TRP A 108 4.03 7.37 -19.20
CA TRP A 108 3.93 8.56 -18.35
C TRP A 108 2.78 9.48 -18.74
N ASP A 109 2.46 9.56 -20.03
CA ASP A 109 1.36 10.37 -20.56
C ASP A 109 -0.01 9.86 -20.07
N HIS A 110 -0.11 8.61 -19.64
CA HIS A 110 -1.36 8.02 -19.19
C HIS A 110 -1.61 8.13 -17.68
N ILE A 111 -0.66 8.68 -16.92
CA ILE A 111 -0.75 8.79 -15.46
C ILE A 111 -1.49 10.08 -15.08
N GLU A 112 -2.53 9.94 -14.27
CA GLU A 112 -3.24 11.07 -13.65
C GLU A 112 -2.44 11.68 -12.51
N GLY A 113 -1.68 10.86 -11.78
CA GLY A 113 -0.81 11.29 -10.69
C GLY A 113 -0.56 10.17 -9.69
N PHE A 114 -0.05 10.56 -8.51
CA PHE A 114 0.37 9.65 -7.46
C PHE A 114 -0.31 9.97 -6.13
N CYS A 115 -0.45 8.98 -5.26
CA CYS A 115 -0.87 9.16 -3.88
C CYS A 115 -0.26 8.07 -2.97
N PRO A 116 -0.09 8.31 -1.67
CA PRO A 116 0.29 7.25 -0.75
C PRO A 116 -0.87 6.29 -0.54
N ALA A 117 -0.52 5.03 -0.29
CA ALA A 117 -1.45 3.96 -0.01
C ALA A 117 -0.91 3.03 1.08
N LEU A 118 -1.82 2.29 1.70
CA LEU A 118 -1.52 1.19 2.62
C LEU A 118 -2.10 -0.11 2.04
N ASP A 119 -1.25 -0.99 1.51
CA ASP A 119 -1.67 -2.31 1.04
C ASP A 119 -1.78 -3.32 2.19
N MET A 120 -2.77 -3.09 3.05
CA MET A 120 -2.99 -3.91 4.23
C MET A 120 -3.30 -5.37 3.84
N GLY A 121 -2.89 -6.35 4.65
CA GLY A 121 -3.20 -7.74 4.35
C GLY A 121 -3.27 -8.71 5.52
N LEU A 122 -4.24 -9.61 5.48
CA LEU A 122 -4.48 -10.71 6.42
C LEU A 122 -3.62 -11.92 6.02
N GLN A 123 -2.41 -12.01 6.56
CA GLN A 123 -1.44 -13.05 6.20
C GLN A 123 -1.87 -14.44 6.67
N ASP A 124 -2.86 -14.54 7.56
CA ASP A 124 -3.45 -15.80 8.01
C ASP A 124 -3.99 -16.67 6.85
N PHE A 125 -4.34 -16.07 5.71
CA PHE A 125 -4.82 -16.79 4.52
C PHE A 125 -3.72 -17.17 3.53
N ARG A 126 -2.44 -16.96 3.89
CA ARG A 126 -1.31 -17.18 2.99
C ARG A 126 -1.25 -18.60 2.45
N ASP A 127 -1.52 -19.61 3.28
CA ASP A 127 -1.38 -21.02 2.92
C ASP A 127 -2.22 -21.41 1.69
N THR A 128 -3.39 -20.79 1.49
CA THR A 128 -4.26 -21.06 0.33
C THR A 128 -4.22 -19.99 -0.75
N ASP A 129 -3.91 -18.75 -0.39
CA ASP A 129 -4.04 -17.59 -1.28
C ASP A 129 -2.70 -16.99 -1.70
N GLN A 130 -1.56 -17.65 -1.42
CA GLN A 130 -0.23 -17.13 -1.78
C GLN A 130 -0.09 -16.73 -3.26
N GLY A 131 -0.77 -17.44 -4.17
CA GLY A 131 -0.72 -17.15 -5.61
C GLY A 131 -1.63 -15.99 -6.04
N SER A 132 -2.89 -15.97 -5.60
CA SER A 132 -3.87 -14.96 -6.03
C SER A 132 -3.92 -13.72 -5.15
N MET A 133 -3.49 -13.85 -3.90
CA MET A 133 -3.58 -12.87 -2.81
C MET A 133 -5.00 -12.43 -2.46
N LEU A 134 -6.03 -13.10 -2.99
CA LEU A 134 -7.39 -12.58 -2.99
C LEU A 134 -7.91 -12.30 -1.58
N ARG A 135 -7.87 -13.28 -0.66
CA ARG A 135 -8.29 -13.05 0.74
C ARG A 135 -7.22 -12.40 1.59
N VAL A 136 -5.95 -12.57 1.24
CA VAL A 136 -4.84 -11.89 1.93
C VAL A 136 -4.97 -10.38 1.78
N LYS A 137 -5.37 -9.88 0.61
CA LYS A 137 -5.33 -8.44 0.27
C LYS A 137 -6.69 -7.83 -0.01
N GLY A 138 -7.73 -8.63 -0.19
CA GLY A 138 -9.00 -8.17 -0.76
C GLY A 138 -10.13 -7.91 0.22
N ALA A 139 -9.93 -8.06 1.54
CA ALA A 139 -10.95 -7.71 2.51
C ALA A 139 -11.26 -6.20 2.48
N ASP A 140 -12.51 -5.87 2.80
CA ASP A 140 -12.98 -4.49 2.85
C ASP A 140 -12.11 -3.64 3.79
N THR A 141 -11.97 -2.35 3.49
CA THR A 141 -11.17 -1.36 4.23
C THR A 141 -9.64 -1.53 4.20
N LEU A 142 -9.11 -2.60 3.59
CA LEU A 142 -7.68 -2.93 3.55
C LEU A 142 -6.88 -2.19 2.46
N LEU A 143 -7.42 -1.11 1.91
CA LEU A 143 -6.69 -0.18 1.05
C LEU A 143 -6.98 1.29 1.38
N PRO A 144 -6.48 1.83 2.51
CA PRO A 144 -6.35 3.26 2.69
C PRO A 144 -5.52 3.88 1.56
N ILE A 145 -6.08 4.85 0.85
CA ILE A 145 -5.43 5.56 -0.26
C ILE A 145 -5.84 7.03 -0.28
N GLY A 146 -4.91 7.93 -0.63
CA GLY A 146 -5.18 9.37 -0.76
C GLY A 146 -4.30 10.22 0.15
N PRO A 147 -4.77 11.34 0.74
CA PRO A 147 -6.13 11.90 0.68
C PRO A 147 -6.46 12.59 -0.65
N GLY A 148 -5.52 12.66 -1.59
CA GLY A 148 -5.70 13.26 -2.92
C GLY A 148 -4.64 12.76 -3.90
N ILE A 149 -4.78 13.13 -5.17
CA ILE A 149 -3.85 12.79 -6.25
C ILE A 149 -2.91 13.97 -6.49
N VAL A 150 -1.60 13.71 -6.48
CA VAL A 150 -0.57 14.72 -6.75
C VAL A 150 0.04 14.53 -8.14
N ARG A 151 0.20 15.64 -8.83
CA ARG A 151 0.69 15.77 -10.21
C ARG A 151 1.98 16.57 -10.24
N GLY A 152 2.78 16.41 -11.30
CA GLY A 152 3.96 17.25 -11.54
C GLY A 152 5.07 17.10 -10.49
N VAL A 153 5.11 15.96 -9.79
CA VAL A 153 6.14 15.63 -8.81
C VAL A 153 7.21 14.75 -9.46
N ASP A 154 8.48 15.01 -9.14
CA ASP A 154 9.56 14.06 -9.41
C ASP A 154 9.46 12.93 -8.39
N LEU A 155 8.74 11.85 -8.77
CA LEU A 155 8.46 10.70 -7.91
C LEU A 155 9.74 10.04 -7.38
N PHE A 156 10.78 9.93 -8.21
CA PHE A 156 11.98 9.18 -7.83
C PHE A 156 12.88 9.94 -6.86
N ALA A 157 12.70 11.25 -6.71
CA ALA A 157 13.33 12.06 -5.68
C ALA A 157 12.62 12.01 -4.32
N GLN A 158 11.49 11.30 -4.20
CA GLN A 158 10.70 11.26 -2.97
C GLN A 158 11.09 10.10 -2.05
N THR A 159 10.82 10.29 -0.76
CA THR A 159 10.98 9.27 0.28
C THR A 159 9.62 8.81 0.76
N LEU A 160 9.39 7.49 0.77
CA LEU A 160 8.24 6.83 1.36
C LEU A 160 8.54 6.44 2.80
N ARG A 161 7.60 6.68 3.71
CA ARG A 161 7.65 6.25 5.11
C ARG A 161 6.32 5.65 5.56
N THR A 162 6.39 4.53 6.26
CA THR A 162 5.25 3.98 7.00
C THR A 162 5.43 4.25 8.48
N PHE A 163 4.36 4.66 9.14
CA PHE A 163 4.32 4.96 10.57
C PHE A 163 3.33 4.05 11.28
N VAL A 164 3.68 3.62 12.49
CA VAL A 164 2.74 3.05 13.46
C VAL A 164 2.80 3.89 14.74
N ASP A 165 1.66 4.45 15.15
CA ASP A 165 1.55 5.39 16.27
C ASP A 165 2.62 6.50 16.23
N GLY A 166 2.80 7.09 15.04
CA GLY A 166 3.76 8.17 14.82
C GLY A 166 5.23 7.75 14.73
N ARG A 167 5.55 6.46 14.89
CA ARG A 167 6.93 5.95 14.76
C ARG A 167 7.18 5.39 13.38
N VAL A 168 8.28 5.79 12.74
CA VAL A 168 8.70 5.24 11.43
C VAL A 168 9.05 3.76 11.60
N VAL A 169 8.36 2.89 10.85
CA VAL A 169 8.58 1.44 10.81
C VAL A 169 9.09 0.95 9.46
N GLN A 170 8.81 1.70 8.39
CA GLN A 170 9.37 1.48 7.05
C GLN A 170 9.84 2.82 6.49
N GLU A 171 10.92 2.80 5.72
CA GLU A 171 11.45 3.97 5.01
C GLU A 171 12.17 3.51 3.76
N ALA A 172 11.98 4.22 2.65
CA ALA A 172 12.69 3.98 1.40
C ALA A 172 12.75 5.24 0.52
N HIS A 173 13.92 5.51 -0.06
CA HIS A 173 14.04 6.46 -1.17
C HIS A 173 13.54 5.78 -2.45
N ILE A 174 12.52 6.35 -3.10
CA ILE A 174 11.80 5.66 -4.18
C ILE A 174 12.72 5.36 -5.37
N GLY A 175 13.58 6.31 -5.75
CA GLY A 175 14.52 6.15 -6.86
C GLY A 175 15.63 5.12 -6.63
N ASP A 176 15.98 4.85 -5.36
CA ASP A 176 17.09 3.96 -5.02
C ASP A 176 16.65 2.51 -4.86
N GLU A 177 15.39 2.29 -4.48
CA GLU A 177 14.91 0.97 -4.11
C GLU A 177 13.94 0.33 -5.10
N THR A 178 13.23 1.12 -5.91
CA THR A 178 12.25 0.59 -6.86
C THR A 178 12.94 -0.26 -7.92
N ILE A 179 12.53 -1.52 -8.05
CA ILE A 179 13.04 -2.50 -9.02
C ILE A 179 12.43 -2.23 -10.42
N TRP A 180 11.14 -1.92 -10.47
CA TRP A 180 10.42 -1.60 -11.71
C TRP A 180 9.64 -0.30 -11.54
N GLY A 181 10.00 0.73 -12.33
CA GLY A 181 9.29 2.00 -12.30
C GLY A 181 7.88 1.93 -12.92
N PRO A 182 7.03 2.94 -12.69
CA PRO A 182 5.67 3.02 -13.22
C PRO A 182 5.61 2.82 -14.74
N HIS A 183 6.54 3.43 -15.46
CA HIS A 183 6.66 3.34 -16.92
C HIS A 183 6.74 1.89 -17.41
N TYR A 184 7.61 1.09 -16.79
CA TYR A 184 7.77 -0.31 -17.14
C TYR A 184 6.53 -1.14 -16.78
N VAL A 185 6.01 -0.97 -15.57
CA VAL A 185 4.86 -1.74 -15.07
C VAL A 185 3.59 -1.46 -15.89
N ILE A 186 3.32 -0.19 -16.20
CA ILE A 186 2.19 0.22 -17.03
C ILE A 186 2.33 -0.38 -18.43
N ALA A 187 3.49 -0.22 -19.07
CA ALA A 187 3.73 -0.78 -20.39
C ALA A 187 3.53 -2.30 -20.39
N ASP A 188 4.11 -3.00 -19.40
CA ASP A 188 4.02 -4.45 -19.29
C ASP A 188 2.57 -4.96 -19.15
N ILE A 189 1.79 -4.36 -18.25
CA ILE A 189 0.37 -4.68 -18.06
C ILE A 189 -0.42 -4.34 -19.33
N ALA A 190 -0.21 -3.15 -19.88
CA ALA A 190 -0.93 -2.62 -21.03
C ALA A 190 -0.69 -3.39 -22.33
N ARG A 191 0.30 -4.29 -22.41
CA ARG A 191 0.46 -5.22 -23.54
C ARG A 191 -0.73 -6.17 -23.71
N HIS A 192 -1.45 -6.48 -22.63
CA HIS A 192 -2.53 -7.46 -22.64
C HIS A 192 -3.82 -6.96 -21.98
N ILE A 193 -3.71 -6.07 -21.00
CA ILE A 193 -4.83 -5.60 -20.18
C ILE A 193 -5.00 -4.09 -20.39
N THR A 194 -6.13 -3.66 -20.95
CA THR A 194 -6.45 -2.23 -21.05
C THR A 194 -6.59 -1.63 -19.65
N LEU A 195 -5.83 -0.57 -19.38
CA LEU A 195 -6.01 0.29 -18.21
C LEU A 195 -6.93 1.45 -18.59
N VAL A 196 -7.85 1.82 -17.71
CA VAL A 196 -8.82 2.90 -17.95
C VAL A 196 -8.68 4.00 -16.90
N PRO A 197 -9.17 5.23 -17.18
CA PRO A 197 -9.12 6.32 -16.20
C PRO A 197 -9.72 5.90 -14.85
N GLY A 198 -9.03 6.24 -13.78
CA GLY A 198 -9.36 5.89 -12.41
C GLY A 198 -8.74 4.60 -11.90
N ASP A 199 -8.25 3.70 -12.77
CA ASP A 199 -7.59 2.48 -12.34
C ASP A 199 -6.33 2.79 -11.50
N VAL A 200 -6.04 1.90 -10.55
CA VAL A 200 -4.94 2.06 -9.59
C VAL A 200 -3.92 0.95 -9.76
N ILE A 201 -2.64 1.31 -9.75
CA ILE A 201 -1.52 0.37 -9.64
C ILE A 201 -0.77 0.65 -8.34
N LEU A 202 -0.73 -0.33 -7.44
CA LEU A 202 0.07 -0.29 -6.22
C LEU A 202 1.48 -0.82 -6.52
N MET A 203 2.49 -0.02 -6.20
CA MET A 203 3.84 -0.21 -6.70
C MET A 203 4.80 -0.85 -5.71
N GLY A 204 4.26 -1.55 -4.71
CA GLY A 204 4.93 -2.35 -3.70
C GLY A 204 5.46 -1.56 -2.51
N THR A 205 5.87 -2.32 -1.49
CA THR A 205 6.37 -1.82 -0.21
C THR A 205 7.86 -2.14 -0.02
N PRO A 206 8.62 -1.31 0.72
CA PRO A 206 9.93 -1.68 1.24
C PRO A 206 9.85 -2.78 2.32
N CYS A 207 11.01 -3.21 2.83
CA CYS A 207 11.12 -4.18 3.93
C CYS A 207 10.38 -3.73 5.21
N HIS A 208 10.31 -4.63 6.19
CA HIS A 208 9.70 -4.39 7.51
C HIS A 208 8.17 -4.26 7.52
N SER A 209 7.48 -4.92 6.58
CA SER A 209 6.05 -5.19 6.74
C SER A 209 5.84 -6.09 7.96
N ARG A 210 5.10 -5.62 8.96
CA ARG A 210 4.81 -6.38 10.19
C ARG A 210 3.32 -6.37 10.49
N SER A 211 2.89 -7.35 11.27
CA SER A 211 1.53 -7.38 11.82
C SER A 211 1.30 -6.19 12.75
N ILE A 212 0.09 -5.66 12.72
CA ILE A 212 -0.40 -4.59 13.59
C ILE A 212 -1.67 -5.05 14.31
N ASP A 213 -1.79 -4.62 15.56
CA ASP A 213 -2.95 -4.92 16.40
C ASP A 213 -4.03 -3.84 16.34
N ALA A 214 -5.24 -4.22 16.74
CA ALA A 214 -6.34 -3.28 16.88
C ALA A 214 -6.03 -2.20 17.92
N GLY A 215 -6.60 -1.00 17.72
CA GLY A 215 -6.35 0.19 18.53
C GLY A 215 -5.14 1.01 18.12
N ARG A 216 -4.36 0.54 17.13
CA ARG A 216 -3.17 1.24 16.61
C ARG A 216 -3.54 2.10 15.40
N VAL A 217 -2.78 3.17 15.18
CA VAL A 217 -2.86 4.00 13.97
C VAL A 217 -1.70 3.67 13.06
N VAL A 218 -2.01 3.46 11.78
CA VAL A 218 -1.00 3.24 10.73
C VAL A 218 -1.12 4.34 9.67
N ALA A 219 0.01 4.82 9.16
CA ALA A 219 0.04 5.83 8.12
C ALA A 219 1.13 5.55 7.09
N CYS A 220 0.90 5.94 5.84
CA CYS A 220 1.91 6.02 4.80
C CYS A 220 2.05 7.49 4.38
N GLU A 221 3.29 7.99 4.38
CA GLU A 221 3.64 9.34 3.95
C GLU A 221 4.69 9.27 2.86
N ILE A 222 4.52 10.10 1.84
CA ILE A 222 5.51 10.27 0.78
C ILE A 222 5.80 11.76 0.67
N THR A 223 7.08 12.13 0.75
CA THR A 223 7.51 13.52 0.62
C THR A 223 6.99 14.11 -0.70
N GLY A 224 6.55 15.36 -0.67
CA GLY A 224 6.01 16.05 -1.86
C GLY A 224 4.70 15.49 -2.43
N ILE A 225 4.11 14.44 -1.84
CA ILE A 225 2.85 13.84 -2.29
C ILE A 225 1.78 13.90 -1.18
N GLY A 226 2.12 13.51 0.05
CA GLY A 226 1.22 13.63 1.20
C GLY A 226 1.18 12.39 2.08
N ARG A 227 0.13 12.31 2.92
CA ARG A 227 0.01 11.30 3.98
C ARG A 227 -1.40 10.72 4.03
N VAL A 228 -1.52 9.39 3.92
CA VAL A 228 -2.75 8.64 4.23
C VAL A 228 -2.59 7.94 5.57
N GLU A 229 -3.66 7.85 6.35
CA GLU A 229 -3.63 7.14 7.64
C GLU A 229 -4.97 6.45 7.91
N GLY A 230 -4.96 5.45 8.78
CA GLY A 230 -6.15 4.75 9.23
C GLY A 230 -5.96 4.15 10.62
N THR A 231 -7.07 3.93 11.30
CA THR A 231 -7.09 3.32 12.64
C THR A 231 -7.50 1.86 12.54
N VAL A 232 -6.71 0.95 13.11
CA VAL A 232 -7.06 -0.48 13.12
C VAL A 232 -8.13 -0.74 14.17
N VAL A 233 -9.24 -1.33 13.78
CA VAL A 233 -10.39 -1.63 14.64
C VAL A 233 -10.68 -3.11 14.62
N ALA A 234 -10.76 -3.74 15.79
CA ALA A 234 -11.19 -5.13 15.91
C ALA A 234 -12.68 -5.25 15.58
N ILE A 235 -13.04 -6.25 14.79
CA ILE A 235 -14.44 -6.63 14.51
C ILE A 235 -14.66 -8.10 14.88
N ASP A 236 -15.92 -8.47 15.07
CA ASP A 236 -16.28 -9.87 15.27
C ASP A 236 -15.82 -10.75 14.09
N PRO A 237 -15.49 -12.03 14.34
CA PRO A 237 -15.21 -12.98 13.26
C PRO A 237 -16.36 -13.05 12.25
N PRO A 238 -16.08 -13.30 10.95
CA PRO A 238 -17.13 -13.54 9.98
C PRO A 238 -18.08 -14.64 10.44
N ARG A 239 -19.40 -14.41 10.33
CA ARG A 239 -20.43 -15.36 10.78
C ARG A 239 -20.25 -16.77 10.20
N ALA A 240 -19.72 -16.86 8.98
CA ALA A 240 -19.47 -18.11 8.29
C ALA A 240 -18.31 -18.92 8.92
N SER A 241 -17.38 -18.27 9.62
CA SER A 241 -16.29 -18.95 10.37
C SER A 241 -16.87 -19.88 11.44
N ALA A 242 -17.92 -19.46 12.15
CA ALA A 242 -18.60 -20.28 13.16
C ALA A 242 -19.29 -21.53 12.58
N LEU A 243 -19.51 -21.55 11.26
CA LEU A 243 -20.09 -22.69 10.53
C LEU A 243 -19.02 -23.55 9.85
N GLY A 244 -17.72 -23.23 10.02
CA GLY A 244 -16.61 -23.96 9.40
C GLY A 244 -16.52 -23.77 7.88
N VAL A 245 -17.04 -22.67 7.33
CA VAL A 245 -17.01 -22.41 5.89
C VAL A 245 -15.64 -21.91 5.45
N GLY A 246 -15.03 -22.62 4.51
CA GLY A 246 -13.78 -22.20 3.86
C GLY A 246 -12.53 -22.51 4.67
N HIS A 247 -11.39 -22.02 4.18
CA HIS A 247 -10.11 -22.15 4.88
C HIS A 247 -10.05 -21.13 6.02
N ALA A 248 -9.89 -21.60 7.25
CA ALA A 248 -9.76 -20.77 8.44
C ALA A 248 -8.42 -20.02 8.45
N PRO A 249 -8.32 -18.87 9.14
CA PRO A 249 -7.05 -18.23 9.47
C PRO A 249 -6.05 -19.24 10.07
N THR A 250 -4.82 -19.30 9.56
CA THR A 250 -3.78 -20.22 10.06
C THR A 250 -2.59 -19.49 10.65
N ASP A 251 -1.82 -20.23 11.46
CA ASP A 251 -0.56 -19.79 12.06
C ASP A 251 0.57 -20.77 11.69
N SER A 252 0.67 -21.05 10.37
CA SER A 252 1.67 -21.96 9.83
C SER A 252 3.08 -21.33 9.86
N PRO A 253 4.16 -22.12 9.77
CA PRO A 253 5.50 -21.58 9.65
C PRO A 253 5.66 -20.60 8.48
N GLU A 254 4.96 -20.83 7.36
CA GLU A 254 4.99 -19.95 6.20
C GLU A 254 4.23 -18.63 6.46
N VAL A 255 3.05 -18.70 7.11
CA VAL A 255 2.31 -17.51 7.55
C VAL A 255 3.18 -16.66 8.46
N ARG A 256 3.76 -17.24 9.53
CA ARG A 256 4.63 -16.51 10.47
C ARG A 256 5.82 -15.88 9.76
N ARG A 257 6.47 -16.62 8.86
CA ARG A 257 7.65 -16.15 8.11
C ARG A 257 7.33 -14.89 7.31
N VAL A 258 6.15 -14.82 6.69
CA VAL A 258 5.74 -13.65 5.90
C VAL A 258 5.25 -12.52 6.80
N ALA A 259 4.42 -12.83 7.79
CA ALA A 259 3.80 -11.86 8.70
C ALA A 259 4.82 -11.15 9.61
N LEU A 260 5.81 -11.88 10.12
CA LEU A 260 6.84 -11.36 11.01
C LEU A 260 8.11 -10.93 10.27
N GLY A 261 8.21 -11.24 8.98
CA GLY A 261 9.40 -10.98 8.17
C GLY A 261 10.62 -11.80 8.57
N PHE A 262 11.76 -11.49 7.95
CA PHE A 262 13.03 -12.17 8.20
C PHE A 262 14.15 -11.15 8.38
N ASP A 263 14.20 -10.56 9.58
CA ASP A 263 15.12 -9.46 9.91
C ASP A 263 16.57 -9.78 9.66
N GLU A 264 17.01 -11.04 9.83
CA GLU A 264 18.41 -11.44 9.65
C GLU A 264 18.94 -11.16 8.24
N ARG A 265 18.09 -11.18 7.21
CA ARG A 265 18.47 -10.87 5.82
C ARG A 265 18.53 -9.39 5.51
N VAL A 266 17.90 -8.54 6.33
CA VAL A 266 17.89 -7.11 6.07
C VAL A 266 19.27 -6.51 6.42
N PRO A 267 19.85 -5.63 5.60
CA PRO A 267 21.06 -4.90 5.96
C PRO A 267 20.91 -4.08 7.24
N ALA A 268 21.97 -3.97 8.03
CA ALA A 268 21.93 -3.30 9.34
C ALA A 268 21.47 -1.83 9.28
N HIS A 269 21.84 -1.11 8.21
CA HIS A 269 21.48 0.30 8.03
C HIS A 269 19.98 0.53 7.85
N LEU A 270 19.23 -0.46 7.34
CA LEU A 270 17.78 -0.36 7.17
C LEU A 270 17.00 -0.67 8.46
N LYS A 271 17.63 -1.29 9.47
CA LYS A 271 16.96 -1.75 10.71
C LYS A 271 16.78 -0.66 11.77
N ALA A 272 17.37 0.52 11.58
CA ALA A 272 17.41 1.56 12.61
C ALA A 272 16.00 1.98 13.04
N ASN A 273 15.12 2.25 12.07
CA ASN A 273 13.74 2.68 12.30
C ASN A 273 12.92 1.58 12.99
N LEU A 274 12.95 0.34 12.47
CA LEU A 274 12.23 -0.78 13.06
C LEU A 274 12.67 -1.05 14.51
N ARG A 275 13.98 -1.04 14.79
CA ARG A 275 14.50 -1.22 16.16
C ARG A 275 14.07 -0.12 17.11
N ALA A 276 14.03 1.13 16.64
CA ALA A 276 13.56 2.25 17.45
C ALA A 276 12.06 2.11 17.78
N ALA A 277 11.26 1.62 16.84
CA ALA A 277 9.82 1.43 17.03
C ALA A 277 9.48 0.37 18.11
N HIS A 278 10.26 -0.71 18.21
CA HIS A 278 10.03 -1.83 19.14
C HIS A 278 10.54 -1.64 20.58
N ARG A 279 11.21 -0.53 20.91
CA ARG A 279 11.86 -0.33 22.23
C ARG A 279 10.92 0.06 23.40
N VAL A 280 9.60 -0.07 23.26
CA VAL A 280 8.63 0.28 24.30
C VAL A 280 7.51 -0.74 24.35
#